data_AF-A0A965PHS8-F1
#
_entry.id   AF-A0A965PHS8-F1
#
_cell.length_a   1.000
_cell.length_b   1.000
_cell.length_c   1.000
_cell.angle_alpha   90.00
_cell.angle_beta   90.00
_cell.angle_gamma   90.00
#
_symmetry.space_group_name_H-M   'P 1'
#
loop_
_entity.id
_entity.type
_entity.pdbx_description
1 polymer ?
#
loop_
_entity_poly.entity_id
_entity_poly.type
_entity_poly.pdbx_seq_one_letter_code
_entity_poly.pdbx_strand_id
1 'polypeptide(L)'
;MHLTLSSSNVKTGPIPVSTSGRSTCPDACPLKKANGGKGCYGEGGPLSWHWSAVDRADRGTTFAGLCDAIAGLPAGQVWRHNQVGDLPGDNNNVDGVLLDKLATANVGRRGFTYTHKPVLDGQTGPVENNRRAIAAANRKGFVINLSANGLSHADKLAALDIGPVVTILPAGIEENTETPDGRKVVVCPAQKRDGVTCSTCRLCSRGDRSVIVGFIPHGASKKHVGKLAGVNS
;
A
#
# COMPACT_ATOMS: atom_id res chain seq x y z
N MET A 1 -11.55 -2.12 -12.22
CA MET A 1 -11.02 -1.31 -11.08
C MET A 1 -12.00 -0.18 -10.81
N HIS A 2 -12.00 0.47 -9.65
CA HIS A 2 -12.88 1.62 -9.40
C HIS A 2 -12.07 2.81 -8.86
N LEU A 3 -12.47 4.04 -9.19
CA LEU A 3 -11.88 5.27 -8.66
C LEU A 3 -12.95 6.10 -7.98
N THR A 4 -12.76 6.39 -6.69
CA THR A 4 -13.55 7.37 -5.95
C THR A 4 -12.80 8.69 -5.95
N LEU A 5 -13.29 9.72 -6.65
CA LEU A 5 -12.58 11.01 -6.79
C LEU A 5 -12.47 11.79 -5.46
N SER A 6 -13.45 11.66 -4.59
CA SER A 6 -13.45 12.25 -3.25
C SER A 6 -13.82 11.19 -2.22
N SER A 7 -12.81 10.71 -1.48
CA SER A 7 -12.99 9.66 -0.48
C SER A 7 -13.65 10.19 0.80
N SER A 8 -14.62 9.45 1.33
CA SER A 8 -15.19 9.68 2.67
C SER A 8 -14.39 9.02 3.79
N ASN A 9 -13.26 8.37 3.48
CA ASN A 9 -12.42 7.74 4.48
C ASN A 9 -11.67 8.80 5.30
N VAL A 10 -12.00 8.88 6.59
CA VAL A 10 -11.43 9.83 7.55
C VAL A 10 -9.91 9.81 7.61
N LYS A 11 -9.26 8.67 7.34
CA LYS A 11 -7.79 8.56 7.36
C LYS A 11 -7.15 9.17 6.11
N THR A 12 -7.77 8.99 4.95
CA THR A 12 -7.23 9.55 3.70
C THR A 12 -7.58 11.01 3.55
N GLY A 13 -8.70 11.45 4.12
CA GLY A 13 -9.34 12.70 3.75
C GLY A 13 -9.93 12.62 2.33
N PRO A 14 -10.42 13.75 1.79
CA PRO A 14 -11.09 13.83 0.49
C PRO A 14 -10.10 13.81 -0.68
N ILE A 15 -9.20 12.82 -0.71
CA ILE A 15 -8.33 12.56 -1.86
C ILE A 15 -8.97 11.51 -2.79
N PRO A 16 -8.57 11.47 -4.07
CA PRO A 16 -8.91 10.36 -4.94
C PRO A 16 -8.31 9.05 -4.42
N VAL A 17 -9.12 7.99 -4.41
CA VAL A 17 -8.73 6.65 -3.96
C VAL A 17 -9.26 5.61 -4.93
N SER A 18 -8.39 4.74 -5.44
CA SER A 18 -8.81 3.62 -6.28
C SER A 18 -9.11 2.35 -5.47
N THR A 19 -9.72 1.36 -6.12
CA THR A 19 -9.89 -0.02 -5.66
C THR A 19 -9.55 -0.95 -6.83
N SER A 20 -8.67 -1.91 -6.59
CA SER A 20 -8.37 -2.99 -7.55
C SER A 20 -9.07 -4.28 -7.13
N GLY A 21 -9.30 -5.19 -8.09
CA GLY A 21 -9.88 -6.49 -7.79
C GLY A 21 -8.97 -7.35 -6.92
N ARG A 22 -9.54 -8.34 -6.23
CA ARG A 22 -8.83 -9.28 -5.34
C ARG A 22 -7.74 -10.07 -6.03
N SER A 23 -7.87 -10.31 -7.34
CA SER A 23 -6.85 -10.98 -8.16
C SER A 23 -5.49 -10.30 -8.06
N THR A 24 -5.46 -8.97 -7.88
CA THR A 24 -4.20 -8.23 -7.72
C THR A 24 -3.48 -8.53 -6.41
N CYS A 25 -4.18 -9.01 -5.37
CA CYS A 25 -3.57 -9.27 -4.07
C CYS A 25 -2.67 -10.52 -4.09
N PRO A 26 -1.40 -10.41 -3.66
CA PRO A 26 -0.46 -11.53 -3.67
C PRO A 26 -0.76 -12.57 -2.60
N ASP A 27 -0.54 -13.84 -2.91
CA ASP A 27 -0.47 -14.95 -1.96
C ASP A 27 0.74 -14.86 -1.04
N ALA A 28 1.73 -14.03 -1.36
CA ALA A 28 2.77 -13.66 -0.42
C ALA A 28 2.25 -12.80 0.76
N CYS A 29 1.05 -12.21 0.65
CA CYS A 29 0.47 -11.38 1.72
C CYS A 29 -0.05 -12.26 2.88
N PRO A 30 0.52 -12.17 4.08
CA PRO A 30 0.08 -13.00 5.22
C PRO A 30 -1.29 -12.58 5.78
N LEU A 31 -1.84 -11.47 5.30
CA LEU A 31 -3.14 -10.96 5.73
C LEU A 31 -4.29 -11.41 4.83
N LYS A 32 -4.00 -11.90 3.61
CA LYS A 32 -5.00 -12.29 2.61
C LYS A 32 -5.82 -13.45 3.16
N LYS A 33 -7.15 -13.40 3.08
CA LYS A 33 -7.98 -14.49 3.63
C LYS A 33 -7.87 -15.78 2.79
N ALA A 34 -7.78 -15.62 1.48
CA ALA A 34 -7.83 -16.73 0.52
C ALA A 34 -6.61 -17.67 0.59
N ASN A 35 -5.46 -17.21 1.13
CA ASN A 35 -4.27 -18.05 1.35
C ASN A 35 -4.14 -18.53 2.81
N GLY A 36 -5.23 -18.45 3.60
CA GLY A 36 -5.24 -18.83 5.01
C GLY A 36 -4.78 -17.74 5.99
N GLY A 37 -4.38 -16.57 5.48
CA GLY A 37 -4.05 -15.40 6.28
C GLY A 37 -5.26 -14.79 6.99
N LYS A 38 -4.97 -13.90 7.95
CA LYS A 38 -6.01 -13.16 8.70
C LYS A 38 -5.56 -11.71 8.88
N GLY A 39 -6.50 -10.78 8.81
CA GLY A 39 -6.25 -9.37 9.10
C GLY A 39 -6.25 -8.42 7.91
N CYS A 40 -6.54 -8.89 6.69
CA CYS A 40 -6.83 -7.98 5.59
C CYS A 40 -8.07 -7.15 5.93
N TYR A 41 -7.89 -5.84 6.06
CA TYR A 41 -8.96 -4.93 6.47
C TYR A 41 -10.09 -4.83 5.42
N GLY A 42 -9.79 -5.14 4.16
CA GLY A 42 -10.76 -5.15 3.06
C GLY A 42 -11.80 -6.27 3.14
N GLU A 43 -11.59 -7.26 4.01
CA GLU A 43 -12.48 -8.42 4.16
C GLU A 43 -13.74 -8.11 5.00
N GLY A 44 -13.80 -6.95 5.66
CA GLY A 44 -14.85 -6.61 6.61
C GLY A 44 -15.74 -5.45 6.18
N GLY A 45 -17.00 -5.47 6.64
CA GLY A 45 -17.94 -4.35 6.56
C GLY A 45 -18.34 -3.94 5.14
N PRO A 46 -18.87 -2.71 4.95
CA PRO A 46 -19.32 -2.20 3.65
C PRO A 46 -18.25 -2.21 2.56
N LEU A 47 -16.97 -2.13 2.96
CA LEU A 47 -15.84 -2.18 2.04
C LEU A 47 -15.76 -3.53 1.32
N SER A 48 -16.06 -4.64 1.99
CA SER A 48 -16.02 -5.96 1.34
C SER A 48 -17.11 -6.09 0.28
N TRP A 49 -18.31 -5.53 0.51
CA TRP A 49 -19.38 -5.49 -0.49
C TRP A 49 -19.00 -4.65 -1.71
N HIS A 50 -18.41 -3.47 -1.47
CA HIS A 50 -17.89 -2.65 -2.56
C HIS A 50 -16.80 -3.37 -3.34
N TRP A 51 -15.88 -4.06 -2.64
CA TRP A 51 -14.81 -4.82 -3.29
C TRP A 51 -15.37 -5.96 -4.16
N SER A 52 -16.35 -6.71 -3.66
CA SER A 52 -17.04 -7.74 -4.44
C SER A 52 -17.72 -7.19 -5.69
N ALA A 53 -18.29 -5.99 -5.64
CA ALA A 53 -18.86 -5.34 -6.82
C ALA A 53 -17.78 -4.93 -7.84
N VAL A 54 -16.57 -4.56 -7.38
CA VAL A 54 -15.42 -4.31 -8.27
C VAL A 54 -14.92 -5.60 -8.90
N ASP A 55 -14.87 -6.70 -8.15
CA ASP A 55 -14.46 -8.02 -8.65
C ASP A 55 -15.40 -8.55 -9.73
N ARG A 56 -16.72 -8.38 -9.54
CA ARG A 56 -17.75 -8.75 -10.54
C ARG A 56 -17.86 -7.77 -11.71
N ALA A 57 -17.10 -6.68 -11.68
CA ALA A 57 -17.21 -5.57 -12.63
C ALA A 57 -18.57 -4.85 -12.66
N ASP A 58 -19.40 -5.01 -11.63
CA ASP A 58 -20.66 -4.25 -11.44
C ASP A 58 -20.40 -2.76 -11.21
N ARG A 59 -19.19 -2.40 -10.77
CA ARG A 59 -18.76 -1.03 -10.54
C ARG A 59 -17.30 -0.84 -10.93
N GLY A 60 -17.01 0.15 -11.76
CA GLY A 60 -15.63 0.49 -12.08
C GLY A 60 -15.41 1.09 -13.46
N THR A 61 -14.14 1.12 -13.83
CA THR A 61 -13.58 1.47 -15.13
C THR A 61 -12.49 0.46 -15.49
N THR A 62 -12.04 0.53 -16.75
CA THR A 62 -10.89 -0.24 -17.25
C THR A 62 -9.59 0.31 -16.67
N PHE A 63 -8.49 -0.43 -16.84
CA PHE A 63 -7.17 0.07 -16.45
C PHE A 63 -6.77 1.35 -17.21
N ALA A 64 -7.11 1.41 -18.51
CA ALA A 64 -6.89 2.59 -19.34
C ALA A 64 -7.71 3.79 -18.80
N GLY A 65 -9.00 3.59 -18.52
CA GLY A 65 -9.85 4.65 -17.98
C GLY A 65 -9.41 5.12 -16.60
N LEU A 66 -8.79 4.27 -15.78
CA LEU A 66 -8.12 4.71 -14.55
C LEU A 66 -6.94 5.62 -14.89
N CYS A 67 -6.05 5.22 -15.80
CA CYS A 67 -4.89 6.03 -16.19
C CYS A 67 -5.32 7.40 -16.73
N ASP A 68 -6.34 7.47 -17.56
CA ASP A 68 -6.89 8.73 -18.08
C ASP A 68 -7.39 9.63 -16.94
N ALA A 69 -8.12 9.06 -15.99
CA ALA A 69 -8.61 9.80 -14.84
C ALA A 69 -7.47 10.33 -13.94
N ILE A 70 -6.41 9.54 -13.72
CA ILE A 70 -5.24 9.98 -12.94
C ILE A 70 -4.46 11.08 -13.69
N ALA A 71 -4.32 10.94 -15.01
CA ALA A 71 -3.65 11.95 -15.84
C ALA A 71 -4.39 13.30 -15.82
N GLY A 72 -5.72 13.26 -15.73
CA GLY A 72 -6.58 14.45 -15.62
C GLY A 72 -6.69 15.07 -14.22
N LEU A 73 -6.06 14.49 -13.18
CA LEU A 73 -6.06 15.09 -11.85
C LEU A 73 -5.25 16.41 -11.83
N PRO A 74 -5.61 17.37 -10.96
CA PRO A 74 -4.84 18.60 -10.80
C PRO A 74 -3.36 18.35 -10.51
N ALA A 75 -2.50 19.26 -10.97
CA ALA A 75 -1.07 19.20 -10.66
C ALA A 75 -0.83 19.15 -9.14
N GLY A 76 0.05 18.25 -8.71
CA GLY A 76 0.36 18.03 -7.30
C GLY A 76 -0.72 17.30 -6.50
N GLN A 77 -1.83 16.87 -7.12
CA GLN A 77 -2.91 16.13 -6.45
C GLN A 77 -2.35 14.89 -5.76
N VAL A 78 -2.56 14.80 -4.45
CA VAL A 78 -2.31 13.58 -3.68
C VAL A 78 -3.46 12.63 -3.93
N TRP A 79 -3.15 11.39 -4.30
CA TRP A 79 -4.14 10.34 -4.47
C TRP A 79 -3.54 9.02 -4.00
N ARG A 80 -4.41 8.09 -3.58
CA ARG A 80 -4.00 6.77 -3.12
C ARG A 80 -4.42 5.74 -4.15
N HIS A 81 -3.45 5.08 -4.77
CA HIS A 81 -3.75 3.87 -5.50
C HIS A 81 -4.04 2.77 -4.48
N ASN A 82 -5.30 2.35 -4.49
CA ASN A 82 -5.89 1.28 -3.71
C ASN A 82 -6.11 1.59 -2.23
N GLN A 83 -7.39 1.71 -1.87
CA GLN A 83 -7.84 1.26 -0.56
C GLN A 83 -7.63 -0.26 -0.46
N VAL A 84 -8.22 -1.05 -1.37
CA VAL A 84 -8.07 -2.51 -1.41
C VAL A 84 -7.65 -2.97 -2.80
N GLY A 85 -7.05 -4.17 -2.86
CA GLY A 85 -6.23 -4.61 -3.98
C GLY A 85 -4.75 -4.23 -3.81
N ASP A 86 -3.92 -4.65 -4.75
CA ASP A 86 -2.48 -4.39 -4.79
C ASP A 86 -2.09 -3.88 -6.20
N LEU A 87 -0.79 -3.83 -6.51
CA LEU A 87 -0.27 -3.35 -7.80
C LEU A 87 -0.87 -4.09 -9.01
N PRO A 88 -0.91 -3.42 -10.19
CA PRO A 88 -1.36 -4.04 -11.44
C PRO A 88 -0.59 -5.34 -11.72
N GLY A 89 -1.32 -6.34 -12.20
CA GLY A 89 -0.84 -7.71 -12.36
C GLY A 89 -1.78 -8.70 -11.68
N ASP A 90 -1.33 -9.94 -11.54
CA ASP A 90 -2.11 -11.03 -10.96
C ASP A 90 -1.31 -11.74 -9.87
N ASN A 91 -1.97 -12.00 -8.75
CA ASN A 91 -1.43 -12.69 -7.59
C ASN A 91 -0.04 -12.16 -7.18
N ASN A 92 1.01 -12.98 -7.21
CA ASN A 92 2.37 -12.58 -6.84
C ASN A 92 3.09 -11.75 -7.92
N ASN A 93 2.55 -11.66 -9.15
CA ASN A 93 3.18 -10.96 -10.26
C ASN A 93 2.75 -9.50 -10.33
N VAL A 94 3.72 -8.61 -10.54
CA VAL A 94 3.50 -7.23 -10.99
C VAL A 94 3.59 -7.22 -12.51
N ASP A 95 2.54 -6.74 -13.17
CA ASP A 95 2.60 -6.42 -14.59
C ASP A 95 3.36 -5.10 -14.76
N GLY A 96 4.62 -5.20 -15.20
CA GLY A 96 5.50 -4.05 -15.36
C GLY A 96 5.01 -3.05 -16.41
N VAL A 97 4.32 -3.51 -17.47
CA VAL A 97 3.82 -2.63 -18.53
C VAL A 97 2.63 -1.82 -18.02
N LEU A 98 1.70 -2.46 -17.31
CA LEU A 98 0.58 -1.77 -16.69
C LEU A 98 1.04 -0.82 -15.59
N LEU A 99 1.99 -1.25 -14.75
CA LEU A 99 2.54 -0.38 -13.71
C LEU A 99 3.23 0.86 -14.32
N ASP A 100 3.97 0.69 -15.42
CA ASP A 100 4.62 1.81 -16.11
C ASP A 100 3.62 2.81 -16.69
N LYS A 101 2.51 2.32 -17.26
CA LYS A 101 1.40 3.17 -17.73
C LYS A 101 0.81 3.98 -16.59
N LEU A 102 0.57 3.36 -15.43
CA LEU A 102 0.05 4.07 -14.26
C LEU A 102 1.05 5.08 -13.70
N ALA A 103 2.32 4.73 -13.63
CA ALA A 103 3.38 5.63 -13.19
C ALA A 103 3.52 6.85 -14.12
N THR A 104 3.40 6.62 -15.44
CA THR A 104 3.38 7.68 -16.45
C THR A 104 2.13 8.56 -16.31
N ALA A 105 0.96 7.95 -16.13
CA ALA A 105 -0.28 8.65 -15.80
C ALA A 105 -0.23 9.36 -14.43
N ASN A 106 0.77 9.12 -13.59
CA ASN A 106 0.99 9.84 -12.34
C ASN A 106 1.97 11.03 -12.46
N VAL A 107 2.71 11.20 -13.56
CA VAL A 107 3.72 12.27 -13.69
C VAL A 107 3.11 13.65 -13.41
N GLY A 108 3.61 14.37 -12.39
CA GLY A 108 3.06 15.66 -11.96
C GLY A 108 1.93 15.57 -10.92
N ARG A 109 1.49 14.36 -10.55
CA ARG A 109 0.64 14.04 -9.40
C ARG A 109 1.48 13.43 -8.28
N ARG A 110 0.88 13.24 -7.10
CA ARG A 110 1.53 12.67 -5.89
C ARG A 110 0.87 11.35 -5.48
N GLY A 111 0.76 10.44 -6.44
CA GLY A 111 0.20 9.10 -6.24
C GLY A 111 1.07 8.26 -5.34
N PHE A 112 0.44 7.52 -4.43
CA PHE A 112 1.12 6.55 -3.59
C PHE A 112 0.29 5.30 -3.35
N THR A 113 0.97 4.22 -3.00
CA THR A 113 0.34 2.93 -2.69
C THR A 113 1.18 2.09 -1.74
N TYR A 114 0.68 0.91 -1.43
CA TYR A 114 1.29 -0.08 -0.56
C TYR A 114 1.26 -1.42 -1.28
N THR A 115 2.34 -2.20 -1.16
CA THR A 115 2.39 -3.52 -1.78
C THR A 115 2.95 -4.57 -0.84
N HIS A 116 2.37 -5.77 -0.89
CA HIS A 116 2.95 -7.00 -0.34
C HIS A 116 3.44 -7.94 -1.46
N LYS A 117 3.59 -7.45 -2.70
CA LYS A 117 4.13 -8.25 -3.80
C LYS A 117 5.53 -8.73 -3.40
N PRO A 118 5.88 -9.98 -3.72
CA PRO A 118 7.16 -10.54 -3.28
C PRO A 118 8.33 -9.82 -3.95
N VAL A 119 9.28 -9.37 -3.14
CA VAL A 119 10.48 -8.61 -3.53
C VAL A 119 11.73 -9.04 -2.73
N LEU A 120 11.63 -10.02 -1.84
CA LEU A 120 12.76 -10.60 -1.14
C LEU A 120 13.12 -11.95 -1.75
N ASP A 121 14.41 -12.28 -1.74
CA ASP A 121 14.87 -13.59 -2.22
C ASP A 121 14.26 -14.71 -1.37
N GLY A 122 13.96 -15.83 -2.00
CA GLY A 122 13.28 -16.96 -1.36
C GLY A 122 11.76 -16.81 -1.22
N GLN A 123 11.16 -15.67 -1.58
CA GLN A 123 9.71 -15.57 -1.71
C GLN A 123 9.22 -16.22 -3.02
N THR A 124 8.08 -16.90 -2.97
CA THR A 124 7.45 -17.47 -4.17
C THR A 124 6.93 -16.39 -5.10
N GLY A 125 7.34 -16.42 -6.36
CA GLY A 125 6.83 -15.53 -7.42
C GLY A 125 7.95 -14.85 -8.21
N PRO A 126 7.60 -13.93 -9.13
CA PRO A 126 8.57 -13.28 -10.02
C PRO A 126 9.28 -12.10 -9.32
N VAL A 127 10.02 -12.42 -8.24
CA VAL A 127 10.67 -11.46 -7.34
C VAL A 127 11.48 -10.39 -8.09
N GLU A 128 12.34 -10.81 -9.02
CA GLU A 128 13.22 -9.88 -9.73
C GLU A 128 12.45 -8.93 -10.65
N ASN A 129 11.43 -9.44 -11.35
CA ASN A 129 10.56 -8.60 -12.17
C ASN A 129 9.80 -7.57 -11.32
N ASN A 130 9.29 -8.00 -10.16
CA ASN A 130 8.60 -7.12 -9.23
C ASN A 130 9.51 -6.00 -8.72
N ARG A 131 10.74 -6.34 -8.28
CA ARG A 131 11.75 -5.35 -7.84
C ARG A 131 11.99 -4.31 -8.91
N ARG A 132 12.28 -4.75 -10.14
CA ARG A 132 12.57 -3.85 -11.27
C ARG A 132 11.39 -2.92 -11.57
N ALA A 133 10.17 -3.46 -11.64
CA ALA A 133 8.97 -2.69 -11.94
C ALA A 133 8.66 -1.65 -10.85
N ILE A 134 8.78 -2.05 -9.58
CA ILE A 134 8.56 -1.16 -8.42
C ILE A 134 9.61 -0.05 -8.39
N ALA A 135 10.89 -0.38 -8.56
CA ALA A 135 11.97 0.60 -8.58
C ALA A 135 11.78 1.62 -9.72
N ALA A 136 11.38 1.16 -10.91
CA ALA A 136 11.10 2.03 -12.05
C ALA A 136 9.94 3.00 -11.79
N ALA A 137 8.84 2.51 -11.21
CA ALA A 137 7.69 3.34 -10.87
C ALA A 137 8.00 4.39 -9.79
N ASN A 138 8.75 4.01 -8.75
CA ASN A 138 9.22 4.92 -7.72
C ASN A 138 10.12 6.02 -8.29
N ARG A 139 11.07 5.69 -9.19
CA ARG A 139 11.89 6.69 -9.90
C ARG A 139 11.07 7.65 -10.76
N LYS A 140 9.91 7.21 -11.27
CA LYS A 140 8.95 8.06 -12.01
C LYS A 140 8.04 8.90 -11.11
N GLY A 141 8.16 8.81 -9.79
CA GLY A 141 7.40 9.59 -8.83
C GLY A 141 6.03 9.02 -8.46
N PHE A 142 5.70 7.78 -8.89
CA PHE A 142 4.57 7.04 -8.33
C PHE A 142 5.05 6.22 -7.13
N VAL A 143 4.72 6.69 -5.92
CA VAL A 143 5.37 6.21 -4.69
C VAL A 143 4.76 4.91 -4.19
N ILE A 144 5.45 3.81 -4.45
CA ILE A 144 5.10 2.47 -3.98
C ILE A 144 5.85 2.20 -2.69
N ASN A 145 5.10 2.07 -1.60
CA ASN A 145 5.64 1.74 -0.30
C ASN A 145 5.67 0.22 -0.11
N LEU A 146 6.86 -0.34 0.13
CA LEU A 146 6.99 -1.75 0.49
C LEU A 146 6.38 -1.97 1.88
N SER A 147 5.43 -2.90 1.98
CA SER A 147 4.70 -3.15 3.22
C SER A 147 5.31 -4.30 4.00
N ALA A 148 5.99 -3.95 5.08
CA ALA A 148 6.58 -4.90 6.01
C ALA A 148 5.54 -5.41 7.01
N ASN A 149 5.81 -6.63 7.47
CA ASN A 149 4.97 -7.34 8.43
C ASN A 149 5.55 -7.25 9.85
N GLY A 150 6.43 -6.29 10.17
CA GLY A 150 7.19 -6.20 11.42
C GLY A 150 8.53 -5.48 11.20
N LEU A 151 9.21 -5.09 12.29
CA LEU A 151 10.40 -4.23 12.26
C LEU A 151 11.61 -4.88 11.58
N SER A 152 11.95 -6.12 11.91
CA SER A 152 13.01 -6.90 11.25
C SER A 152 12.71 -7.16 9.76
N HIS A 153 11.44 -7.35 9.40
CA HIS A 153 11.06 -7.45 7.98
C HIS A 153 11.21 -6.10 7.26
N ALA A 154 10.95 -4.99 7.95
CA ALA A 154 11.11 -3.65 7.39
C ALA A 154 12.57 -3.35 7.05
N ASP A 155 13.52 -3.82 7.87
CA ASP A 155 14.96 -3.72 7.59
C ASP A 155 15.35 -4.43 6.29
N LYS A 156 14.87 -5.67 6.10
CA LYS A 156 15.11 -6.44 4.87
C LYS A 156 14.59 -5.73 3.63
N LEU A 157 13.39 -5.15 3.72
CA LEU A 157 12.80 -4.40 2.60
C LEU A 157 13.53 -3.07 2.34
N ALA A 158 13.96 -2.38 3.40
CA ALA A 158 14.70 -1.12 3.29
C ALA A 158 16.08 -1.33 2.65
N ALA A 159 16.73 -2.47 2.92
CA ALA A 159 18.01 -2.83 2.33
C ALA A 159 17.97 -3.01 0.80
N LEU A 160 16.79 -3.20 0.20
CA LEU A 160 16.64 -3.32 -1.26
C LEU A 160 16.83 -1.99 -2.00
N ASP A 161 16.61 -0.85 -1.32
CA ASP A 161 16.70 0.49 -1.90
C ASP A 161 15.87 0.70 -3.20
N ILE A 162 14.71 0.06 -3.29
CA ILE A 162 13.80 0.18 -4.45
C ILE A 162 12.58 1.09 -4.19
N GLY A 163 12.46 1.62 -2.98
CA GLY A 163 11.32 2.44 -2.56
C GLY A 163 11.22 2.63 -1.05
N PRO A 164 10.36 3.55 -0.59
CA PRO A 164 10.15 3.75 0.83
C PRO A 164 9.44 2.55 1.47
N VAL A 165 9.66 2.36 2.77
CA VAL A 165 9.08 1.25 3.53
C VAL A 165 8.02 1.76 4.52
N VAL A 166 7.00 0.94 4.71
CA VAL A 166 6.07 1.02 5.84
C VAL A 166 6.03 -0.31 6.57
N THR A 167 5.63 -0.31 7.84
CA THR A 167 5.52 -1.54 8.61
C THR A 167 4.28 -1.55 9.49
N ILE A 168 3.76 -2.73 9.73
CA ILE A 168 2.87 -2.97 10.85
C ILE A 168 3.72 -3.00 12.12
N LEU A 169 3.26 -2.33 13.18
CA LEU A 169 3.93 -2.32 14.47
C LEU A 169 3.50 -3.51 15.33
N PRO A 170 4.41 -4.11 16.12
CA PRO A 170 4.07 -5.03 17.19
C PRO A 170 2.99 -4.49 18.13
N ALA A 171 2.22 -5.41 18.73
CA ALA A 171 1.27 -5.04 19.76
C ALA A 171 1.98 -4.32 20.92
N GLY A 172 1.43 -3.18 21.36
CA GLY A 172 1.97 -2.37 22.46
C GLY A 172 2.95 -1.26 22.03
N ILE A 173 3.42 -1.26 20.78
CA ILE A 173 4.24 -0.15 20.25
C ILE A 173 3.32 0.90 19.62
N GLU A 174 3.19 2.04 20.29
CA GLU A 174 2.31 3.15 19.85
C GLU A 174 3.04 4.48 19.67
N GLU A 175 4.33 4.55 19.99
CA GLU A 175 5.19 5.72 19.82
C GLU A 175 6.25 5.48 18.75
N ASN A 176 6.89 6.56 18.31
CA ASN A 176 8.04 6.47 17.41
C ASN A 176 9.11 5.56 18.01
N THR A 177 9.71 4.72 17.17
CA THR A 177 10.66 3.69 17.57
C THR A 177 11.74 3.57 16.51
N GLU A 178 12.61 2.58 16.67
CA GLU A 178 13.58 2.17 15.67
C GLU A 178 13.40 0.69 15.34
N THR A 179 13.86 0.29 14.16
CA THR A 179 14.03 -1.12 13.82
C THR A 179 15.30 -1.69 14.47
N PRO A 180 15.50 -3.02 14.49
CA PRO A 180 16.73 -3.63 14.98
C PRO A 180 18.02 -3.10 14.33
N ASP A 181 17.99 -2.76 13.04
CA ASP A 181 19.14 -2.12 12.36
C ASP A 181 19.23 -0.60 12.60
N GLY A 182 18.45 -0.04 13.53
CA GLY A 182 18.50 1.38 13.90
C GLY A 182 17.80 2.33 12.92
N ARG A 183 16.93 1.82 12.02
CA ARG A 183 16.17 2.70 11.11
C ARG A 183 15.03 3.36 11.87
N LYS A 184 14.92 4.68 11.76
CA LYS A 184 13.86 5.47 12.40
C LYS A 184 12.48 5.08 11.88
N VAL A 185 11.57 4.79 12.81
CA VAL A 185 10.17 4.49 12.56
C VAL A 185 9.29 5.58 13.15
N VAL A 186 8.56 6.29 12.28
CA VAL A 186 7.57 7.27 12.68
C VAL A 186 6.19 6.62 12.62
N VAL A 187 5.46 6.64 13.73
CA VAL A 187 4.07 6.19 13.75
C VAL A 187 3.23 7.11 12.86
N CYS A 188 2.38 6.51 12.02
CA CYS A 188 1.50 7.23 11.12
C CYS A 188 0.78 8.39 11.85
N PRO A 189 1.02 9.67 11.47
CA PRO A 189 0.44 10.81 12.18
C PRO A 189 -1.08 10.80 12.24
N ALA A 190 -1.75 10.25 11.23
CA ALA A 190 -3.21 10.09 11.19
C ALA A 190 -3.77 9.08 12.21
N GLN A 191 -2.91 8.32 12.91
CA GLN A 191 -3.31 7.46 14.02
C GLN A 191 -3.05 8.08 15.40
N LYS A 192 -2.33 9.21 15.45
CA LYS A 192 -1.87 9.84 16.70
C LYS A 192 -2.42 11.25 16.91
N ARG A 193 -2.83 11.92 15.83
CA ARG A 193 -3.25 13.32 15.86
C ARG A 193 -4.59 13.48 15.18
N ASP A 194 -5.54 14.07 15.90
CA ASP A 194 -6.85 14.38 15.36
C ASP A 194 -6.75 15.38 14.20
N GLY A 195 -7.61 15.21 13.19
CA GLY A 195 -7.65 16.04 11.99
C GLY A 195 -6.50 15.82 11.00
N VAL A 196 -5.50 15.01 11.32
CA VAL A 196 -4.43 14.66 10.38
C VAL A 196 -4.91 13.54 9.46
N THR A 197 -4.83 13.76 8.15
CA THR A 197 -5.21 12.79 7.13
C THR A 197 -4.10 12.64 6.10
N CYS A 198 -4.19 11.68 5.18
CA CYS A 198 -3.24 11.57 4.08
C CYS A 198 -3.18 12.84 3.21
N SER A 199 -4.31 13.57 3.07
CA SER A 199 -4.38 14.80 2.28
C SER A 199 -3.49 15.92 2.83
N THR A 200 -3.39 16.01 4.16
CA THR A 200 -2.59 17.01 4.87
C THR A 200 -1.19 16.52 5.21
N CYS A 201 -1.04 15.25 5.61
CA CYS A 201 0.23 14.66 6.06
C CYS A 201 1.19 14.37 4.89
N ARG A 202 0.71 13.70 3.84
CA ARG A 202 1.47 13.37 2.61
C ARG A 202 2.76 12.54 2.81
N LEU A 203 3.05 12.05 4.01
CA LEU A 203 4.31 11.33 4.29
C LEU A 203 4.48 10.08 3.39
N CYS A 204 3.40 9.32 3.19
CA CYS A 204 3.45 8.11 2.35
C CYS A 204 3.57 8.38 0.84
N SER A 205 3.36 9.63 0.39
CA SER A 205 3.62 10.06 -1.00
C SER A 205 4.95 10.78 -1.18
N ARG A 206 5.79 10.81 -0.13
CA ARG A 206 7.19 11.23 -0.20
C ARG A 206 8.06 9.98 -0.33
N GLY A 207 8.58 9.76 -1.53
CA GLY A 207 9.46 8.63 -1.85
C GLY A 207 10.87 8.79 -1.29
N ASP A 208 11.30 10.02 -1.01
CA ASP A 208 12.62 10.45 -0.54
C ASP A 208 12.73 10.56 0.99
N ARG A 209 11.70 10.12 1.72
CA ARG A 209 11.69 10.25 3.19
C ARG A 209 12.72 9.35 3.84
N SER A 210 13.34 9.83 4.91
CA SER A 210 14.38 9.10 5.66
C SER A 210 13.82 8.19 6.78
N VAL A 211 12.51 7.96 6.81
CA VAL A 211 11.84 7.23 7.90
C VAL A 211 10.91 6.15 7.36
N ILE A 212 10.83 5.05 8.10
CA ILE A 212 9.82 4.03 7.92
C ILE A 212 8.53 4.53 8.58
N VAL A 213 7.37 4.36 7.94
CA VAL A 213 6.09 4.68 8.57
C VAL A 213 5.53 3.44 9.26
N GLY A 214 5.32 3.51 10.57
CA GLY A 214 4.72 2.46 11.37
C GLY A 214 3.20 2.61 11.46
N PHE A 215 2.47 1.50 11.31
CA PHE A 215 1.03 1.44 11.48
C PHE A 215 0.66 0.64 12.72
N ILE A 216 -0.06 1.29 13.65
CA ILE A 216 -0.60 0.61 14.84
C ILE A 216 -1.72 -0.35 14.39
N PRO A 217 -1.67 -1.65 14.75
CA PRO A 217 -2.75 -2.59 14.49
C PRO A 217 -4.09 -2.12 15.07
N HIS A 218 -5.15 -2.14 14.28
CA HIS A 218 -6.47 -1.66 14.67
C HIS A 218 -7.61 -2.52 14.09
N GLY A 219 -8.84 -2.25 14.54
CA GLY A 219 -10.03 -2.99 14.13
C GLY A 219 -10.10 -4.42 14.71
N ALA A 220 -11.00 -5.23 14.18
CA ALA A 220 -11.33 -6.55 14.72
C ALA A 220 -10.15 -7.54 14.71
N SER A 221 -9.22 -7.39 13.76
CA SER A 221 -8.06 -8.29 13.63
C SER A 221 -6.79 -7.79 14.33
N LYS A 222 -6.86 -6.70 15.13
CA LYS A 222 -5.66 -6.06 15.72
C LYS A 222 -4.76 -7.03 16.50
N LYS A 223 -5.34 -7.99 17.23
CA LYS A 223 -4.59 -8.98 18.00
C LYS A 223 -3.77 -9.90 17.09
N HIS A 224 -4.37 -10.37 16.00
CA HIS A 224 -3.68 -11.25 15.04
C HIS A 224 -2.58 -10.50 14.30
N VAL A 225 -2.90 -9.31 13.80
CA VAL A 225 -1.97 -8.45 13.05
C VAL A 225 -0.79 -8.01 13.93
N GLY A 226 -1.05 -7.63 15.18
CA GLY A 226 0.02 -7.30 16.14
C GLY A 226 0.89 -8.50 16.52
N LYS A 227 0.33 -9.72 16.59
CA LYS A 227 1.11 -10.95 16.80
C LYS A 227 1.99 -11.27 15.58
N LEU A 228 1.46 -11.17 14.38
CA LEU A 228 2.23 -11.31 13.13
C LEU A 228 3.42 -10.33 13.12
N ALA A 229 3.15 -9.08 13.51
CA ALA A 229 4.18 -8.05 13.63
C ALA A 229 5.25 -8.39 14.68
N GLY A 230 4.84 -8.86 15.86
CA GLY A 230 5.78 -9.27 16.90
C GLY A 230 6.70 -10.43 16.49
N VAL A 231 6.23 -11.38 15.67
CA VAL A 231 7.07 -12.48 15.16
C VAL A 231 8.12 -12.00 14.14
N ASN A 232 7.85 -10.89 13.46
CA ASN A 232 8.71 -10.33 12.42
C ASN A 232 9.43 -9.05 12.88
N SER A 233 9.53 -8.82 14.18
CA SER A 233 10.15 -7.62 14.76
C SER A 233 11.41 -7.94 15.52
#